data_AF-A0A1V5PHQ0-F1
#
_entry.id   AF-A0A1V5PHQ0-F1
#
_cell.length_a   1.000
_cell.length_b   1.000
_cell.length_c   1.000
_cell.angle_alpha   90.00
_cell.angle_beta   90.00
_cell.angle_gamma   90.00
#
_symmetry.space_group_name_H-M   'P 1'
#
loop_
_entity.id
_entity.type
_entity.pdbx_description
1 polymer ?
#
loop_
_entity_poly.entity_id
_entity_poly.type
_entity_poly.pdbx_seq_one_letter_code
_entity_poly.pdbx_strand_id
1 'polypeptide(L)'
;MLIFDEDLDDVRYPWKTTWQGEHGQESDMAFYATRPADKIVGPGICRCEYGGFMMSYPPMRVWDIWSDPFYDSARTKAETLLMSAVEYSLEQHIVYVAAKPPRSWFQSFAGRLNKKVKYIPLGTLSPVTLKKIKVFHVLSKHQVREYAKDYIW
;
A
#
# COMPACT_ATOMS: atom_id res chain seq x y z
N MET A 1 6.81 2.41 -3.15
CA MET A 1 5.83 2.31 -2.04
C MET A 1 5.65 3.67 -1.38
N LEU A 2 4.50 3.90 -0.74
CA LEU A 2 4.13 5.18 -0.13
C LEU A 2 3.47 4.94 1.24
N ILE A 3 3.99 5.59 2.27
CA ILE A 3 3.48 5.53 3.65
C ILE A 3 3.01 6.92 4.05
N PHE A 4 1.70 7.06 4.26
CA PHE A 4 1.08 8.30 4.74
C PHE A 4 1.10 8.39 6.26
N ASP A 5 0.92 7.25 6.93
CA ASP A 5 0.76 7.13 8.36
C ASP A 5 1.22 5.72 8.79
N GLU A 6 2.22 5.63 9.67
CA GLU A 6 2.78 4.34 10.13
C GLU A 6 1.82 3.55 11.03
N ASP A 7 0.80 4.23 11.60
CA ASP A 7 -0.19 3.65 12.51
C ASP A 7 0.45 2.88 13.68
N LEU A 8 1.30 3.56 14.44
CA LEU A 8 2.12 2.95 15.50
C LEU A 8 1.28 2.31 16.63
N ASP A 9 0.06 2.78 16.84
CA ASP A 9 -0.86 2.23 17.83
C ASP A 9 -1.69 1.05 17.27
N ASP A 10 -1.58 0.76 15.96
CA ASP A 10 -2.31 -0.28 15.23
C ASP A 10 -3.84 -0.21 15.32
N VAL A 11 -4.40 1.00 15.40
CA VAL A 11 -5.85 1.21 15.56
C VAL A 11 -6.50 1.79 14.32
N ARG A 12 -5.84 2.75 13.64
CA ARG A 12 -6.51 3.63 12.68
C ARG A 12 -6.80 2.96 11.34
N TYR A 13 -5.94 2.03 10.92
CA TYR A 13 -6.04 1.37 9.62
C TYR A 13 -6.04 -0.15 9.79
N PRO A 14 -7.15 -0.72 10.27
CA PRO A 14 -7.24 -2.14 10.61
C PRO A 14 -7.39 -3.05 9.38
N TRP A 15 -7.78 -2.50 8.22
CA TRP A 15 -7.99 -3.31 7.03
C TRP A 15 -6.67 -3.52 6.29
N LYS A 16 -6.14 -4.75 6.37
CA LYS A 16 -4.92 -5.20 5.69
C LYS A 16 -5.30 -6.18 4.59
N THR A 17 -4.81 -5.97 3.37
CA THR A 17 -5.08 -6.91 2.27
C THR A 17 -4.05 -6.80 1.14
N THR A 18 -4.10 -7.75 0.22
CA THR A 18 -3.37 -7.76 -1.04
C THR A 18 -4.38 -7.83 -2.18
N TRP A 19 -4.20 -6.99 -3.19
CA TRP A 19 -4.94 -6.99 -4.44
C TRP A 19 -4.03 -7.46 -5.56
N GLN A 20 -4.44 -8.52 -6.24
CA GLN A 20 -3.75 -9.00 -7.42
C GLN A 20 -4.28 -8.25 -8.64
N GLY A 21 -3.39 -7.84 -9.54
CA GLY A 21 -3.80 -7.30 -10.83
C GLY A 21 -4.51 -8.38 -11.65
N GLU A 22 -5.72 -8.11 -12.12
CA GLU A 22 -6.52 -9.05 -12.91
C GLU A 22 -6.17 -8.98 -14.41
N HIS A 23 -5.59 -7.85 -14.84
CA HIS A 23 -5.16 -7.62 -16.23
C HIS A 23 -3.64 -7.41 -16.33
N GLY A 24 -3.05 -7.76 -17.48
CA GLY A 24 -1.60 -7.73 -17.69
C GLY A 24 -0.93 -6.34 -17.59
N GLN A 25 -1.71 -5.25 -17.53
CA GLN A 25 -1.20 -3.89 -17.29
C GLN A 25 -1.39 -3.41 -15.83
N GLU A 26 -1.99 -4.22 -14.98
CA GLU A 26 -2.20 -3.90 -13.58
C GLU A 26 -0.99 -4.35 -12.75
N SER A 27 -0.73 -3.65 -11.65
CA SER A 27 0.27 -4.07 -10.66
C SER A 27 -0.44 -4.76 -9.51
N ASP A 28 0.22 -5.70 -8.87
CA ASP A 28 -0.23 -6.14 -7.56
C ASP A 28 -0.01 -5.03 -6.54
N MET A 29 -0.87 -4.98 -5.53
CA MET A 29 -0.79 -4.01 -4.46
C MET A 29 -0.99 -4.72 -3.12
N ALA A 30 -0.18 -4.38 -2.12
CA ALA A 30 -0.49 -4.72 -0.73
C ALA A 30 -0.60 -3.42 0.08
N PHE A 31 -1.59 -3.35 0.97
CA PHE A 31 -1.88 -2.11 1.70
C PHE A 31 -2.56 -2.34 3.04
N TYR A 32 -2.54 -1.28 3.86
CA TYR A 32 -3.39 -1.14 5.03
C TYR A 32 -4.17 0.17 4.97
N ALA A 33 -5.45 0.13 5.36
CA ALA A 33 -6.40 1.22 5.18
C ALA A 33 -7.51 1.24 6.26
N THR A 34 -8.34 2.28 6.24
CA THR A 34 -9.59 2.35 7.00
C THR A 34 -10.58 1.27 6.53
N ARG A 35 -11.58 0.90 7.34
CA ARG A 35 -12.54 -0.13 6.91
C ARG A 35 -13.49 0.44 5.85
N PRO A 36 -13.89 -0.33 4.83
CA PRO A 36 -14.85 0.14 3.84
C PRO A 36 -16.16 0.67 4.46
N ALA A 37 -16.69 -0.04 5.45
CA ALA A 37 -17.96 0.33 6.09
C ALA A 37 -17.89 1.63 6.91
N ASP A 38 -16.70 2.17 7.19
CA ASP A 38 -16.56 3.39 8.00
C ASP A 38 -17.08 4.63 7.25
N LYS A 39 -17.10 4.61 5.90
CA LYS A 39 -17.56 5.74 5.08
C LYS A 39 -18.21 5.30 3.77
N ILE A 40 -19.53 5.14 3.81
CA ILE A 40 -20.37 4.92 2.63
C ILE A 40 -20.63 6.27 1.95
N VAL A 41 -20.33 6.37 0.65
CA VAL A 41 -20.50 7.61 -0.13
C VAL A 41 -21.57 7.49 -1.21
N GLY A 42 -22.02 6.27 -1.52
CA GLY A 42 -23.11 5.99 -2.46
C GLY A 42 -23.57 4.54 -2.36
N PRO A 43 -24.66 4.16 -3.07
CA PRO A 43 -25.15 2.79 -3.08
C PRO A 43 -24.05 1.80 -3.50
N GLY A 44 -23.60 0.94 -2.57
CA GLY A 44 -22.52 -0.01 -2.85
C GLY A 44 -21.13 0.60 -3.05
N ILE A 45 -20.91 1.87 -2.65
CA ILE A 45 -19.64 2.59 -2.80
C ILE A 45 -19.15 3.05 -1.44
N CYS A 46 -17.97 2.57 -1.05
CA CYS A 46 -17.29 2.97 0.17
C CYS A 46 -16.03 3.75 -0.17
N ARG A 47 -15.74 4.82 0.59
CA ARG A 47 -14.52 5.61 0.46
C ARG A 47 -13.54 5.25 1.57
N CYS A 48 -12.37 4.78 1.19
CA CYS A 48 -11.31 4.38 2.13
C CYS A 48 -10.11 5.33 2.03
N GLU A 49 -9.31 5.35 3.10
CA GLU A 49 -8.04 6.06 3.13
C GLU A 49 -6.92 5.08 3.45
N TYR A 50 -5.86 5.09 2.63
CA TYR A 50 -4.64 4.33 2.88
C TYR A 50 -3.89 4.91 4.07
N GLY A 51 -3.39 4.03 4.94
CA GLY A 51 -2.27 4.33 5.83
C GLY A 51 -0.94 4.17 5.08
N GLY A 52 -0.85 3.15 4.23
CA GLY A 52 0.27 2.94 3.32
C GLY A 52 0.03 1.80 2.35
N PHE A 53 0.79 1.79 1.25
CA PHE A 53 0.74 0.72 0.25
C PHE A 53 2.09 0.51 -0.44
N MET A 54 2.30 -0.70 -0.93
CA MET A 54 3.32 -1.06 -1.91
C MET A 54 2.65 -1.54 -3.20
N MET A 55 3.34 -1.37 -4.33
CA MET A 55 2.92 -1.92 -5.61
C MET A 55 4.07 -2.68 -6.23
N SER A 56 3.77 -3.75 -6.95
CA SER A 56 4.75 -4.59 -7.65
C SER A 56 4.25 -5.00 -9.03
N TYR A 57 5.15 -4.97 -10.00
CA TYR A 57 4.92 -5.43 -11.37
C TYR A 57 6.00 -6.48 -11.74
N PRO A 58 5.69 -7.52 -12.54
CA PRO A 58 4.40 -7.88 -13.14
C PRO A 58 3.36 -8.41 -12.12
N PRO A 59 2.05 -8.41 -12.45
CA PRO A 59 0.97 -8.83 -11.56
C PRO A 59 0.96 -10.35 -11.30
N MET A 60 0.05 -10.77 -10.40
CA MET A 60 -0.24 -12.15 -9.99
C MET A 60 0.91 -12.86 -9.27
N ARG A 61 1.69 -12.10 -8.51
CA ARG A 61 2.88 -12.59 -7.78
C ARG A 61 2.80 -12.30 -6.29
N VAL A 62 2.22 -11.17 -5.88
CA VAL A 62 2.12 -10.81 -4.46
C VAL A 62 0.99 -11.61 -3.83
N TRP A 63 1.34 -12.44 -2.84
CA TRP A 63 0.40 -13.24 -2.06
C TRP A 63 0.00 -12.52 -0.77
N ASP A 64 -0.58 -13.24 0.19
CA ASP A 64 -0.96 -12.66 1.48
C ASP A 64 0.28 -12.41 2.36
N ILE A 65 0.88 -11.23 2.19
CA ILE A 65 2.04 -10.80 2.98
C ILE A 65 1.70 -10.54 4.46
N TRP A 66 0.41 -10.44 4.81
CA TRP A 66 -0.01 -10.06 6.17
C TRP A 66 -0.06 -11.24 7.13
N SER A 67 -0.13 -12.44 6.58
CA SER A 67 -0.19 -13.71 7.34
C SER A 67 1.05 -14.57 7.12
N ASP A 68 1.98 -14.15 6.25
CA ASP A 68 3.20 -14.91 5.93
C ASP A 68 4.27 -14.72 7.03
N PRO A 69 4.70 -15.80 7.71
CA PRO A 69 5.70 -15.76 8.78
C PRO A 69 7.08 -15.20 8.35
N PHE A 70 7.37 -15.18 7.04
CA PHE A 70 8.60 -14.56 6.53
C PHE A 70 8.73 -13.08 6.96
N TYR A 71 7.59 -12.41 7.20
CA TYR A 71 7.56 -11.01 7.59
C TYR A 71 7.48 -10.76 9.10
N ASP A 72 7.57 -11.79 9.95
CA ASP A 72 7.45 -11.66 11.43
C ASP A 72 8.52 -10.75 12.06
N SER A 73 9.62 -10.50 11.37
CA SER A 73 10.67 -9.56 11.82
C SER A 73 10.32 -8.07 11.63
N ALA A 74 9.23 -7.78 10.90
CA ALA A 74 8.67 -6.45 10.79
C ALA A 74 7.97 -6.02 12.10
N ARG A 75 8.18 -4.77 12.49
CA ARG A 75 7.62 -4.20 13.73
C ARG A 75 6.34 -3.41 13.50
N THR A 76 6.08 -3.01 12.26
CA THR A 76 4.92 -2.20 11.87
C THR A 76 4.39 -2.65 10.52
N LYS A 77 3.16 -2.27 10.19
CA LYS A 77 2.57 -2.53 8.86
C LYS A 77 3.40 -1.92 7.73
N ALA A 78 3.97 -0.73 7.95
CA ALA A 78 4.85 -0.09 6.98
C ALA A 78 6.13 -0.91 6.73
N GLU A 79 6.63 -1.62 7.74
CA GLU A 79 7.79 -2.50 7.62
C GLU A 79 7.46 -3.81 6.89
N THR A 80 6.29 -4.40 7.11
CA THR A 80 5.79 -5.54 6.33
C THR A 80 5.69 -5.17 4.84
N LEU A 81 5.18 -3.98 4.53
CA LEU A 81 5.14 -3.46 3.16
C LEU A 81 6.54 -3.26 2.57
N LEU A 82 7.51 -2.76 3.35
CA LEU A 82 8.86 -2.56 2.84
C LEU A 82 9.61 -3.88 2.64
N MET A 83 9.44 -4.85 3.54
CA MET A 83 10.03 -6.19 3.36
C MET A 83 9.49 -6.85 2.10
N SER A 84 8.17 -6.86 1.91
CA SER A 84 7.55 -7.43 0.71
C SER A 84 7.92 -6.65 -0.55
N ALA A 85 8.03 -5.31 -0.50
CA ALA A 85 8.49 -4.53 -1.65
C ALA A 85 9.92 -4.89 -2.05
N VAL A 86 10.80 -5.09 -1.06
CA VAL A 86 12.16 -5.57 -1.29
C VAL A 86 12.15 -6.99 -1.82
N GLU A 87 11.26 -7.88 -1.40
CA GLU A 87 11.23 -9.26 -1.92
C GLU A 87 10.70 -9.32 -3.36
N TYR A 88 9.48 -8.82 -3.59
CA TYR A 88 8.74 -9.01 -4.84
C TYR A 88 9.23 -8.17 -6.02
N SER A 89 9.88 -7.03 -5.75
CA SER A 89 10.38 -6.14 -6.80
C SER A 89 11.39 -6.87 -7.69
N LEU A 90 11.23 -6.78 -9.01
CA LEU A 90 12.25 -7.22 -9.95
C LEU A 90 13.39 -6.20 -10.09
N GLU A 91 13.11 -4.95 -9.72
CA GLU A 91 14.05 -3.84 -9.79
C GLU A 91 14.97 -3.80 -8.56
N GLN A 92 16.22 -3.36 -8.79
CA GLN A 92 17.21 -3.18 -7.73
C GLN A 92 16.89 -2.01 -6.79
N HIS A 93 16.10 -1.04 -7.24
CA HIS A 93 15.86 0.20 -6.51
C HIS A 93 14.43 0.23 -5.95
N ILE A 94 14.32 0.25 -4.63
CA ILE A 94 13.05 0.28 -3.92
C ILE A 94 12.81 1.68 -3.40
N VAL A 95 11.89 2.41 -4.03
CA VAL A 95 11.51 3.76 -3.58
C VAL A 95 10.60 3.66 -2.38
N TYR A 96 11.05 4.22 -1.25
CA TYR A 96 10.32 4.31 0.00
C TYR A 96 9.99 5.78 0.29
N VAL A 97 8.72 6.15 0.11
CA VAL A 97 8.24 7.51 0.38
C VAL A 97 7.47 7.53 1.69
N ALA A 98 7.94 8.30 2.68
CA ALA A 98 7.34 8.33 4.02
C ALA A 98 7.73 9.59 4.80
N ALA A 99 7.09 9.85 5.95
CA ALA A 99 7.42 10.98 6.81
C ALA A 99 8.79 10.84 7.49
N LYS A 100 9.23 9.60 7.73
CA LYS A 100 10.52 9.25 8.37
C LYS A 100 11.25 8.21 7.52
N PRO A 101 12.59 8.16 7.57
CA PRO A 101 13.34 7.08 6.93
C PRO A 101 13.04 5.73 7.60
N PRO A 102 13.18 4.60 6.88
CA PRO A 102 12.98 3.28 7.46
C PRO A 102 14.13 2.94 8.42
N ARG A 103 13.92 1.93 9.28
CA ARG A 103 14.99 1.39 10.14
C ARG A 103 16.23 1.04 9.32
N SER A 104 17.42 1.31 9.87
CA SER A 104 18.71 0.97 9.21
C SER A 104 18.84 -0.52 8.85
N TRP A 105 18.16 -1.39 9.59
CA TRP A 105 18.04 -2.83 9.29
C TRP A 105 17.60 -3.11 7.84
N PHE A 106 16.75 -2.27 7.26
CA PHE A 106 16.28 -2.43 5.88
C PHE A 106 17.37 -2.24 4.83
N GLN A 107 18.42 -1.48 5.14
CA GLN A 107 19.57 -1.37 4.24
C GLN A 107 20.33 -2.70 4.16
N SER A 108 20.55 -3.35 5.30
CA SER A 108 21.18 -4.68 5.35
C SER A 108 20.27 -5.76 4.75
N PHE A 109 18.97 -5.74 5.04
CA PHE A 109 18.00 -6.69 4.48
C PHE A 109 17.96 -6.60 2.95
N ALA A 110 17.77 -5.40 2.40
CA ALA A 110 17.77 -5.19 0.95
C ALA A 110 19.12 -5.55 0.31
N GLY A 111 20.24 -5.22 0.97
CA GLY A 111 21.57 -5.56 0.48
C GLY A 111 21.80 -7.06 0.27
N ARG A 112 21.25 -7.91 1.14
CA ARG A 112 21.32 -9.39 0.98
C ARG A 112 20.62 -9.89 -0.28
N LEU A 113 19.64 -9.14 -0.78
CA LEU A 113 18.88 -9.44 -2.00
C LEU A 113 19.36 -8.61 -3.20
N ASN A 114 20.55 -8.00 -3.12
CA ASN A 114 21.12 -7.11 -4.13
C ASN A 114 20.19 -5.94 -4.51
N LYS A 115 19.47 -5.41 -3.51
CA LYS A 115 18.52 -4.29 -3.65
C LYS A 115 18.93 -3.11 -2.76
N LYS A 116 18.43 -1.92 -3.09
CA LYS A 116 18.72 -0.66 -2.39
C LYS A 116 17.43 0.07 -2.09
N VAL A 117 17.22 0.41 -0.83
CA VAL A 117 16.08 1.25 -0.41
C VAL A 117 16.45 2.72 -0.55
N LYS A 118 15.68 3.44 -1.38
CA LYS A 118 15.82 4.87 -1.64
C LYS A 118 14.72 5.63 -0.92
N TYR A 119 15.09 6.34 0.14
CA TYR A 119 14.16 7.15 0.92
C TYR A 119 13.88 8.48 0.22
N ILE A 120 12.61 8.85 0.14
CA ILE A 120 12.14 10.17 -0.27
C ILE A 120 11.20 10.71 0.82
N PRO A 121 11.47 11.88 1.41
CA PRO A 121 10.57 12.45 2.41
C PRO A 121 9.19 12.76 1.81
N LEU A 122 8.11 12.41 2.52
CA LEU A 122 6.74 12.61 2.04
C LEU A 122 6.45 14.08 1.68
N GLY A 123 7.06 15.02 2.42
CA GLY A 123 6.93 16.46 2.19
C GLY A 123 7.49 16.98 0.87
N THR A 124 8.21 16.16 0.09
CA THR A 124 8.65 16.54 -1.26
C THR A 124 7.51 16.44 -2.28
N LEU A 125 6.42 15.76 -1.97
CA LEU A 125 5.26 15.61 -2.84
C LEU A 125 4.20 16.67 -2.52
N SER A 126 3.49 17.13 -3.56
CA SER A 126 2.40 18.10 -3.39
C SER A 126 1.32 17.56 -2.43
N PRO A 127 0.88 18.35 -1.43
CA PRO A 127 -0.21 17.95 -0.53
C PRO A 127 -1.50 17.59 -1.27
N VAL A 128 -1.78 18.26 -2.40
CA VAL A 128 -2.96 17.97 -3.24
C VAL A 128 -2.82 16.59 -3.89
N THR A 129 -1.64 16.28 -4.41
CA THR A 129 -1.34 14.96 -4.99
C THR A 129 -1.43 13.86 -3.93
N LEU A 130 -0.84 14.07 -2.76
CA LEU A 130 -0.92 13.13 -1.65
C LEU A 130 -2.37 12.87 -1.23
N LYS A 131 -3.19 13.93 -1.13
CA LYS A 131 -4.61 13.80 -0.77
C LYS A 131 -5.39 12.96 -1.78
N LYS A 132 -5.08 13.11 -3.09
CA LYS A 132 -5.70 12.29 -4.15
C LYS A 132 -5.26 10.84 -4.07
N ILE A 133 -3.96 10.57 -3.93
CA ILE A 133 -3.42 9.20 -3.88
C ILE A 133 -3.86 8.47 -2.61
N LYS A 134 -4.05 9.17 -1.49
CA LYS A 134 -4.44 8.57 -0.21
C LYS A 134 -5.83 7.94 -0.24
N VAL A 135 -6.69 8.36 -1.16
CA VAL A 135 -8.12 8.01 -1.17
C VAL A 135 -8.39 7.01 -2.28
N PHE A 136 -9.19 6.00 -1.97
CA PHE A 136 -9.70 5.05 -2.95
C PHE A 136 -11.14 4.65 -2.64
N HIS A 137 -11.78 4.00 -3.59
CA HIS A 137 -13.17 3.57 -3.46
C HIS A 137 -13.30 2.06 -3.64
N VAL A 138 -14.04 1.43 -2.73
CA VAL A 138 -14.39 0.01 -2.82
C VAL A 138 -15.81 -0.09 -3.36
N LEU A 139 -15.96 -0.84 -4.44
CA LEU A 139 -17.24 -1.09 -5.09
C LEU A 139 -17.73 -2.48 -4.69
N SER A 140 -18.99 -2.59 -4.29
CA SER A 140 -19.54 -3.86 -3.79
C SER A 140 -19.71 -4.92 -4.89
N LYS A 141 -19.95 -4.49 -6.14
CA LYS A 141 -20.18 -5.35 -7.31
C LYS A 141 -19.75 -4.65 -8.60
N HIS A 142 -19.52 -5.42 -9.68
CA HIS A 142 -19.15 -4.88 -10.99
C HIS A 142 -20.15 -3.83 -11.52
N GLN A 143 -21.46 -4.08 -11.37
CA GLN A 143 -22.53 -3.17 -11.81
C GLN A 143 -22.46 -1.77 -11.19
N VAL A 144 -21.86 -1.63 -10.00
CA VAL A 144 -21.70 -0.33 -9.33
C VAL A 144 -20.84 0.64 -10.17
N ARG A 145 -19.93 0.10 -11.01
CA ARG A 145 -19.08 0.90 -11.90
C ARG A 145 -19.88 1.80 -12.86
N GLU A 146 -21.12 1.42 -13.20
CA GLU A 146 -21.97 2.18 -14.15
C GLU A 146 -22.35 3.57 -13.64
N TYR A 147 -22.56 3.71 -12.32
CA TYR A 147 -22.97 4.96 -11.67
C TYR A 147 -21.94 5.50 -10.66
N ALA A 148 -20.82 4.79 -10.43
CA ALA A 148 -19.83 5.20 -9.44
C ALA A 148 -19.20 6.58 -9.72
N LYS A 149 -19.13 6.99 -10.99
CA LYS A 149 -18.61 8.31 -11.40
C LYS A 149 -19.36 9.49 -10.77
N ASP A 150 -20.63 9.30 -10.37
CA ASP A 150 -21.44 10.35 -9.76
C ASP A 150 -21.10 10.53 -8.26
N TYR A 151 -20.29 9.64 -7.68
CA TYR A 151 -19.95 9.58 -6.25
C TYR A 151 -18.44 9.59 -5.96
N ILE A 152 -17.58 9.54 -6.98
CA ILE A 152 -16.12 9.46 -6.84
C ILE A 152 -15.48 10.81 -7.18
N TRP A 153 -14.62 11.32 -6.30
CA TRP A 153 -13.85 12.56 -6.48
C TRP A 153 -12.43 12.47 -5.88
#